data_AF-A0A5B6UVY0-F1
#
_entry.id   AF-A0A5B6UVY0-F1
#
_cell.length_a   1.000
_cell.length_b   1.000
_cell.length_c   1.000
_cell.angle_alpha   90.00
_cell.angle_beta   90.00
_cell.angle_gamma   90.00
#
_symmetry.space_group_name_H-M   'P 1'
#
loop_
_entity.id
_entity.type
_entity.pdbx_description
1 polymer ?
#
loop_
_entity_poly.entity_id
_entity_poly.type
_entity_poly.pdbx_seq_one_letter_code
_entity_poly.pdbx_strand_id
1 'polypeptide(L)' 'MPLELGSALSIDREPVKDPEIRVQALEAIYLIALQEAGRRALWSVNGPRILQVGYEDEEDPKVLEAYEQIGSLIR' A
#
# COMPACT_ATOMS: atom_id res chain seq x y z
N MET A 1 -8.47 14.90 -8.86
CA MET A 1 -9.66 14.54 -8.06
C MET A 1 -10.49 15.80 -7.83
N PRO A 2 -11.83 15.76 -7.90
CA PRO A 2 -12.68 16.92 -7.59
C PRO A 2 -12.39 17.46 -6.18
N LEU A 3 -12.28 18.79 -6.05
CA LEU A 3 -11.96 19.46 -4.77
C LEU A 3 -12.98 19.13 -3.67
N GLU A 4 -14.24 18.96 -4.05
CA GLU A 4 -15.36 18.60 -3.18
C GLU A 4 -15.18 17.26 -2.45
N LEU A 5 -14.34 16.34 -2.97
CA LEU A 5 -14.09 15.04 -2.34
C LEU A 5 -12.95 15.09 -1.31
N GLY A 6 -12.11 16.13 -1.33
CA GLY A 6 -10.98 16.26 -0.43
C GLY A 6 -11.41 16.34 1.04
N SER A 7 -12.49 17.07 1.33
CA SER A 7 -13.04 17.19 2.69
C SER A 7 -13.82 15.94 3.11
N ALA A 8 -14.61 15.34 2.21
CA ALA A 8 -15.42 14.15 2.51
C ALA A 8 -14.57 12.89 2.77
N LEU A 9 -13.38 12.81 2.17
CA LEU A 9 -12.43 11.70 2.36
C LEU A 9 -11.40 11.95 3.47
N SER A 10 -11.36 13.16 4.03
CA SER A 10 -10.46 13.54 5.12
C SER A 10 -10.97 13.07 6.49
N ILE A 11 -11.47 11.85 6.54
CA ILE A 11 -11.83 11.19 7.79
C ILE A 11 -10.59 10.51 8.36
N ASP A 12 -10.35 10.73 9.65
CA ASP A 12 -9.31 9.98 10.36
C ASP A 12 -9.74 8.50 10.41
N ARG A 13 -8.87 7.62 9.92
CA ARG A 13 -9.13 6.18 9.89
C ARG A 13 -8.26 5.55 10.95
N GLU A 14 -8.88 4.78 11.84
CA GLU A 14 -8.12 4.05 12.85
C GLU A 14 -7.13 3.10 12.14
N PRO A 15 -5.83 3.14 12.49
CA PRO A 15 -4.85 2.27 11.89
C PRO A 15 -5.13 0.82 12.26
N VAL A 16 -4.84 -0.10 11.33
CA VAL A 16 -4.91 -1.53 11.60
C VAL A 16 -3.75 -1.90 12.54
N LYS A 17 -4.08 -2.23 13.79
CA LYS A 17 -3.09 -2.51 14.84
C LYS A 17 -2.46 -3.90 14.76
N ASP A 18 -3.14 -4.84 14.11
CA ASP A 18 -2.64 -6.21 13.97
C ASP A 18 -1.60 -6.28 12.83
N PRO A 19 -0.32 -6.54 13.13
CA PRO A 19 0.72 -6.62 12.10
C PRO A 19 0.47 -7.77 11.12
N GLU A 20 -0.14 -8.87 11.55
CA GLU A 20 -0.41 -10.02 10.68
C GLU A 20 -1.41 -9.65 9.58
N ILE A 21 -2.45 -8.89 9.91
CA ILE A 21 -3.42 -8.38 8.92
C ILE A 21 -2.73 -7.44 7.94
N ARG A 22 -1.81 -6.58 8.40
CA ARG A 22 -1.05 -5.67 7.53
C ARG A 22 -0.13 -6.44 6.58
N VAL A 23 0.57 -7.47 7.06
CA VAL A 23 1.36 -8.38 6.22
C VAL A 23 0.47 -9.04 5.16
N GLN A 24 -0.64 -9.64 5.55
CA GLN A 24 -1.55 -10.32 4.62
C GLN A 24 -2.14 -9.36 3.56
N ALA A 25 -2.41 -8.11 3.93
CA ALA A 25 -2.84 -7.09 2.98
C ALA A 25 -1.74 -6.77 1.96
N LEU A 26 -0.49 -6.65 2.41
CA LEU A 26 0.67 -6.44 1.53
C LEU A 26 0.91 -7.67 0.63
N GLU A 27 0.82 -8.88 1.16
CA GLU A 27 0.91 -10.12 0.36
C GLU A 27 -0.19 -10.19 -0.71
N ALA A 28 -1.42 -9.78 -0.40
CA ALA A 28 -2.49 -9.71 -1.40
C ALA A 28 -2.15 -8.71 -2.53
N ILE A 29 -1.61 -7.54 -2.18
CA ILE A 29 -1.14 -6.55 -3.16
C ILE A 29 0.03 -7.10 -3.99
N TYR A 30 0.97 -7.80 -3.35
CA TYR A 30 2.08 -8.48 -4.02
C TYR A 30 1.57 -9.46 -5.08
N LEU A 31 0.64 -10.33 -4.71
CA LEU A 31 0.05 -11.32 -5.63
C LEU A 31 -0.66 -10.66 -6.82
N ILE A 32 -1.35 -9.53 -6.60
CA ILE A 32 -1.95 -8.73 -7.68
C ILE A 32 -0.85 -8.16 -8.59
N ALA A 33 0.22 -7.60 -8.01
CA ALA A 33 1.32 -6.97 -8.74
C ALA A 33 2.21 -7.96 -9.51
N LEU A 34 2.16 -9.26 -9.19
CA LEU A 34 2.83 -10.29 -9.99
C LEU A 34 2.31 -10.32 -11.42
N GLN A 35 1.02 -10.06 -11.63
CA GLN A 35 0.42 -10.00 -12.97
C GLN A 35 0.70 -8.65 -13.62
N GLU A 36 1.01 -8.63 -14.93
CA GLU A 36 1.34 -7.39 -15.65
C GLU A 36 0.22 -6.34 -15.57
N ALA A 37 -1.04 -6.77 -15.72
CA ALA A 37 -2.20 -5.89 -15.60
C ALA A 37 -2.32 -5.30 -14.19
N GLY A 38 -2.11 -6.11 -13.14
CA GLY A 38 -2.16 -5.65 -11.75
C GLY A 38 -1.05 -4.66 -11.44
N ARG A 39 0.17 -4.91 -11.95
CA ARG A 39 1.29 -3.99 -11.81
C ARG A 39 1.04 -2.64 -12.49
N ARG A 40 0.54 -2.66 -13.74
CA ARG A 40 0.17 -1.43 -14.45
C ARG A 40 -0.95 -0.66 -13.75
N ALA A 41 -1.95 -1.38 -13.23
CA ALA A 41 -3.02 -0.77 -12.45
C ALA A 41 -2.46 -0.08 -11.18
N LEU A 42 -1.60 -0.77 -10.42
CA LEU A 42 -0.97 -0.23 -9.23
C LEU A 42 -0.16 1.05 -9.54
N TRP A 43 0.61 1.06 -10.63
CA TRP A 43 1.30 2.25 -11.11
C TRP A 43 0.35 3.41 -11.46
N SER A 44 -0.77 3.12 -12.13
CA SER A 44 -1.73 4.14 -12.55
C SER A 44 -2.41 4.89 -11.41
N VAL A 45 -2.44 4.28 -10.21
CA VAL A 45 -3.02 4.87 -8.99
C VAL A 45 -1.96 5.43 -8.03
N ASN A 46 -0.74 5.68 -8.52
CA ASN A 46 0.38 6.18 -7.73
C ASN A 46 0.84 5.18 -6.64
N GLY A 47 0.79 3.89 -6.96
CA GLY A 47 1.21 2.79 -6.10
C GLY A 47 2.58 2.97 -5.42
N PRO A 48 3.65 3.43 -6.12
CA PRO A 48 4.93 3.70 -5.47
C PRO A 48 4.81 4.70 -4.30
N ARG A 49 4.03 5.78 -4.46
CA ARG A 49 3.83 6.75 -3.37
C ARG A 49 2.98 6.17 -2.24
N ILE A 50 1.98 5.35 -2.56
CA ILE A 50 1.14 4.67 -1.55
C ILE A 50 2.02 3.76 -0.68
N LEU A 51 2.88 2.95 -1.29
CA LEU A 51 3.79 2.07 -0.56
C LEU A 51 4.85 2.86 0.23
N GLN A 52 5.38 3.94 -0.35
CA GLN A 52 6.35 4.80 0.34
C GLN A 52 5.77 5.37 1.63
N VAL A 53 4.57 5.98 1.58
CA VAL A 53 3.94 6.56 2.77
C VAL A 53 3.68 5.46 3.81
N GLY A 54 3.16 4.31 3.39
CA GLY A 54 2.93 3.19 4.30
C GLY A 54 4.19 2.63 4.94
N TYR A 55 5.32 2.61 4.21
CA TYR A 55 6.62 2.18 4.73
C TYR A 55 7.23 3.19 5.71
N GLU A 56 7.12 4.49 5.42
CA GLU A 56 7.63 5.57 6.28
C GLU A 56 6.94 5.59 7.66
N ASP A 57 5.67 5.19 7.73
CA ASP A 57 4.87 5.13 8.96
C ASP A 57 4.92 3.76 9.68
N GLU A 58 5.63 2.76 9.15
CA GLU A 58 5.65 1.40 9.70
C GLU A 58 6.84 1.15 10.64
N GLU A 59 6.58 0.46 11.75
CA GLU A 59 7.58 0.13 12.77
C GLU A 59 7.77 -1.39 12.93
N ASP A 60 6.81 -2.22 12.52
CA ASP A 60 6.90 -3.66 12.65
C ASP A 60 7.85 -4.25 11.59
N PRO A 61 8.93 -4.96 11.99
CA PRO A 61 9.92 -5.48 11.06
C PRO A 61 9.36 -6.44 10.00
N LYS A 62 8.33 -7.23 10.33
CA LYS A 62 7.73 -8.17 9.37
C LYS A 62 6.90 -7.43 8.32
N VAL A 63 6.22 -6.37 8.73
CA VAL A 63 5.44 -5.55 7.82
C VAL A 63 6.37 -4.78 6.88
N LEU A 64 7.49 -4.26 7.40
CA LEU A 64 8.54 -3.63 6.58
C LEU A 64 9.09 -4.58 5.51
N GLU A 65 9.37 -5.84 5.86
CA GLU A 65 9.81 -6.85 4.88
C GLU A 65 8.75 -7.05 3.76
N ALA A 66 7.47 -7.13 4.12
CA ALA A 66 6.40 -7.28 3.14
C ALA A 66 6.29 -6.06 2.19
N TYR A 67 6.51 -4.84 2.70
CA TYR A 67 6.60 -3.65 1.85
C TYR A 67 7.77 -3.73 0.87
N GLU A 68 8.96 -4.17 1.33
CA GLU A 68 10.15 -4.31 0.49
C GLU A 68 9.94 -5.34 -0.63
N GLN A 69 9.25 -6.45 -0.33
CA GLN A 69 8.90 -7.45 -1.32
C GLN A 69 8.04 -6.88 -2.45
N ILE A 70 6.99 -6.11 -2.14
CA ILE A 70 6.18 -5.46 -3.18
C ILE A 70 6.99 -4.38 -3.90
N GLY A 71 7.77 -3.59 -3.17
CA GLY A 71 8.63 -2.53 -3.71
C GLY A 71 9.59 -3.07 -4.78
N SER A 72 10.07 -4.30 -4.63
CA SER A 72 10.92 -4.97 -5.61
C SER A 72 10.25 -5.20 -6.97
N LEU A 73 8.91 -5.31 -7.01
CA LEU A 73 8.15 -5.55 -8.25
C LEU A 73 7.84 -4.27 -9.03
N ILE A 74 7.81 -3.12 -8.34
CA ILE A 74 7.37 -1.84 -8.90
C ILE A 74 8.50 -0.81 -9.01
N ARG A 75 9.76 -1.27 -8.98
CA ARG A 75 10.94 -0.42 -9.22
C ARG A 75 11.15 -0.10 -10.70
#